data_AF-A0A5N5Q632-F1
#
_entry.id   AF-A0A5N5Q632-F1
#
_cell.length_a   1.000
_cell.length_b   1.000
_cell.length_c   1.000
_cell.angle_alpha   90.00
_cell.angle_beta   90.00
_cell.angle_gamma   90.00
#
_symmetry.space_group_name_H-M   'P 1'
#
loop_
_entity.id
_entity.type
_entity.pdbx_description
1 polymer ?
#
loop_
_entity_poly.entity_id
_entity_poly.type
_entity_poly.pdbx_seq_one_letter_code
_entity_poly.pdbx_strand_id
1 'polypeptide(L)'
;MIDGIPPILREWCNDDLIAKDNREALVARLLITKAHDTVVNSLSPEFYSPTYSTPIRLTDFLVALVGEAHAKAVFDALPDNVPDPTKLIDSPLGNAKLNFTHWAQAKGDCAVTDEAAWIGLARNVGWECLDKQTGVDLITPLLLWDEDGKSTLSRYNVSAVLWQIRGRSGPRTVGLDAEKLRFFTRGSNDMVGAQRINSRPYLTIILNLCGVPLDYSSKANMDRPYVPARYSRISF
;
A
#
# COMPACT_ATOMS: atom_id res chain seq x y z
N MET A 1 25.46 0.71 -21.12
CA MET A 1 24.02 0.69 -20.80
C MET A 1 23.89 0.73 -19.28
N ILE A 2 23.82 1.93 -18.69
CA ILE A 2 23.63 2.10 -17.23
C ILE A 2 22.62 3.23 -16.99
N ASP A 3 21.57 3.28 -17.80
CA ASP A 3 20.44 4.15 -17.49
C ASP A 3 19.43 3.24 -16.82
N GLY A 4 19.43 3.25 -15.48
CA GLY A 4 18.46 2.50 -14.71
C GLY A 4 17.02 2.93 -15.02
N ILE A 5 16.05 2.24 -14.42
CA ILE A 5 14.62 2.61 -14.51
C ILE A 5 14.35 4.10 -14.13
N PRO A 6 15.07 4.74 -13.17
CA PRO A 6 14.78 6.15 -12.84
C PRO A 6 15.16 7.17 -13.93
N PRO A 7 16.33 7.10 -14.61
CA PRO A 7 16.64 7.94 -15.77
C PRO A 7 15.61 7.90 -16.91
N ILE A 8 15.22 6.71 -17.37
CA ILE A 8 14.28 6.58 -18.50
C ILE A 8 12.88 7.11 -18.17
N LEU A 9 12.41 6.89 -16.93
CA LEU A 9 11.14 7.46 -16.47
C LEU A 9 11.20 8.99 -16.36
N ARG A 10 12.37 9.54 -16.00
CA ARG A 10 12.59 11.00 -15.99
C ARG A 10 12.54 11.57 -17.39
N GLU A 11 13.18 10.92 -18.37
CA GLU A 11 13.11 11.30 -19.78
C GLU A 11 11.66 11.28 -20.29
N TRP A 12 10.92 10.19 -20.06
CA TRP A 12 9.51 10.10 -20.46
C TRP A 12 8.60 11.14 -19.77
N CYS A 13 8.94 11.55 -18.55
CA CYS A 13 8.25 12.67 -17.90
C CYS A 13 8.63 14.04 -18.50
N ASN A 14 9.86 14.21 -18.98
CA ASN A 14 10.31 15.46 -19.60
C ASN A 14 9.76 15.61 -21.03
N ASP A 15 9.60 14.49 -21.73
CA ASP A 15 9.11 14.42 -23.11
C ASP A 15 7.56 14.37 -23.17
N ASP A 16 6.89 14.57 -22.03
CA ASP A 16 5.42 14.51 -21.87
C ASP A 16 4.76 13.19 -22.36
N LEU A 17 5.54 12.12 -22.50
CA LEU A 17 5.05 10.77 -22.75
C LEU A 17 4.26 10.21 -21.57
N ILE A 18 4.45 10.78 -20.38
CA ILE A 18 3.65 10.52 -19.18
C ILE A 18 2.91 11.79 -18.78
N ALA A 19 1.58 11.73 -18.90
CA ALA A 19 0.68 12.80 -18.52
C ALA A 19 0.96 13.25 -17.07
N LYS A 20 0.98 14.56 -16.85
CA LYS A 20 1.44 15.18 -15.60
C LYS A 20 0.64 14.72 -14.38
N ASP A 21 -0.66 14.50 -14.56
CA ASP A 21 -1.61 13.95 -13.58
C ASP A 21 -1.36 12.47 -13.24
N ASN A 22 -0.64 11.73 -14.08
CA ASN A 22 -0.29 10.33 -13.89
C ASN A 22 1.12 10.12 -13.31
N ARG A 23 1.93 11.18 -13.20
CA ARG A 23 3.32 11.08 -12.68
C ARG A 23 3.36 10.64 -11.21
N GLU A 24 2.43 11.12 -10.39
CA GLU A 24 2.35 10.73 -8.98
C GLU A 24 1.98 9.24 -8.83
N ALA A 25 1.04 8.76 -9.64
CA ALA A 25 0.66 7.35 -9.70
C ALA A 25 1.81 6.44 -10.17
N LEU A 26 2.59 6.90 -11.15
CA LEU A 26 3.80 6.22 -11.58
C LEU A 26 4.85 6.14 -10.46
N VAL A 27 5.15 7.27 -9.80
CA VAL A 27 6.13 7.31 -8.70
C VAL A 27 5.69 6.41 -7.55
N ALA A 28 4.42 6.43 -7.17
CA ALA A 28 3.87 5.55 -6.15
C ALA A 28 4.08 4.08 -6.51
N ARG A 29 3.66 3.65 -7.71
CA ARG A 29 3.85 2.27 -8.18
C ARG A 29 5.33 1.88 -8.18
N LEU A 30 6.23 2.76 -8.61
CA LEU A 30 7.66 2.51 -8.59
C LEU A 30 8.22 2.35 -7.17
N LEU A 31 7.81 3.20 -6.22
CA LEU A 31 8.23 3.09 -4.82
C LEU A 31 7.75 1.78 -4.18
N ILE A 32 6.49 1.44 -4.40
CA ILE A 32 5.85 0.22 -3.89
C ILE A 32 6.53 -1.02 -4.49
N THR A 33 6.74 -1.06 -5.82
CA THR A 33 7.46 -2.15 -6.49
C THR A 33 8.91 -2.26 -6.00
N LYS A 34 9.63 -1.14 -5.83
CA LYS A 34 10.99 -1.19 -5.30
C LYS A 34 11.07 -1.74 -3.88
N ALA A 35 10.15 -1.35 -3.00
CA ALA A 35 10.11 -1.88 -1.64
C ALA A 35 9.89 -3.41 -1.65
N HIS A 36 8.99 -3.90 -2.50
CA HIS A 36 8.78 -5.34 -2.71
C HIS A 36 10.06 -6.04 -3.20
N ASP A 37 10.65 -5.53 -4.27
CA ASP A 37 11.82 -6.12 -4.89
C ASP A 37 13.03 -6.10 -3.94
N THR A 38 13.19 -5.06 -3.12
CA THR A 38 14.22 -5.02 -2.07
C THR A 38 14.08 -6.18 -1.11
N VAL A 39 12.85 -6.49 -0.64
CA VAL A 39 12.63 -7.63 0.25
C VAL A 39 12.91 -8.95 -0.46
N VAL A 40 12.38 -9.15 -1.67
CA VAL A 40 12.60 -10.38 -2.45
C VAL A 40 14.09 -10.64 -2.68
N ASN A 41 14.85 -9.60 -3.03
CA ASN A 41 16.30 -9.70 -3.21
C ASN A 41 17.03 -10.04 -1.90
N SER A 42 16.60 -9.48 -0.77
CA SER A 42 17.20 -9.79 0.54
C SER A 42 16.97 -11.22 1.02
N LEU A 43 15.89 -11.87 0.57
CA LEU A 43 15.54 -13.25 0.90
C LEU A 43 16.19 -14.27 -0.05
N SER A 44 16.78 -13.82 -1.15
CA SER A 44 17.37 -14.68 -2.16
C SER A 44 18.83 -15.00 -1.80
N PRO A 45 19.23 -16.28 -1.68
CA PRO A 45 20.63 -16.61 -1.43
C PRO A 45 21.50 -16.12 -2.60
N GLU A 46 22.75 -15.72 -2.32
CA GLU A 46 23.68 -15.10 -3.29
C GLU A 46 23.85 -15.88 -4.61
N PHE A 47 23.56 -17.18 -4.62
CA PHE A 47 23.73 -18.07 -5.77
C PHE A 47 22.45 -18.38 -6.54
N TYR A 48 21.28 -17.89 -6.12
CA TYR A 48 20.01 -18.15 -6.78
C TYR A 48 19.37 -16.86 -7.30
N SER A 49 18.75 -16.95 -8.49
CA SER A 49 17.94 -15.86 -9.00
C SER A 49 16.71 -15.65 -8.12
N PRO A 50 16.36 -14.40 -7.79
CA PRO A 50 15.18 -14.12 -6.97
C PRO A 50 13.90 -14.61 -7.62
N THR A 51 13.03 -15.22 -6.83
CA THR A 51 11.67 -15.60 -7.26
C THR A 51 10.70 -14.51 -6.83
N TYR A 52 10.43 -13.58 -7.76
CA TYR A 52 9.55 -12.43 -7.52
C TYR A 52 8.08 -12.80 -7.28
N SER A 53 7.69 -14.04 -7.55
CA SER A 53 6.35 -14.56 -7.25
C SER A 53 6.23 -15.15 -5.84
N THR A 54 7.28 -15.13 -5.03
CA THR A 54 7.24 -15.63 -3.65
C THR A 54 6.60 -14.58 -2.74
N PRO A 55 5.52 -14.92 -2.00
CA PRO A 55 4.92 -14.00 -1.04
C PRO A 55 5.92 -13.58 0.04
N ILE A 56 5.97 -12.28 0.33
CA ILE A 56 6.82 -11.67 1.36
C ILE A 56 5.98 -11.26 2.57
N ARG A 57 6.59 -11.10 3.75
CA ARG A 57 5.86 -10.58 4.92
C ARG A 57 5.53 -9.11 4.72
N LEU A 58 4.32 -8.71 5.12
CA LEU A 58 3.92 -7.30 5.11
C LEU A 58 4.86 -6.45 5.96
N THR A 59 5.34 -6.97 7.10
CA THR A 59 6.27 -6.25 7.98
C THR A 59 7.58 -5.93 7.29
N ASP A 60 8.16 -6.88 6.56
CA ASP A 60 9.44 -6.69 5.86
C ASP A 60 9.26 -5.69 4.72
N PHE A 61 8.15 -5.78 4.00
CA PHE A 61 7.75 -4.82 2.98
C PHE A 61 7.62 -3.40 3.54
N LEU A 62 6.96 -3.23 4.69
CA LEU A 62 6.80 -1.91 5.33
C LEU A 62 8.15 -1.34 5.78
N VAL A 63 9.07 -2.16 6.29
CA VAL A 63 10.44 -1.73 6.61
C VAL A 63 11.16 -1.26 5.35
N ALA A 64 11.08 -2.01 4.25
CA ALA A 64 11.70 -1.60 2.98
C ALA A 64 11.07 -0.32 2.41
N LEU A 65 9.79 -0.08 2.64
CA LEU A 65 9.07 1.08 2.13
C LEU A 65 9.37 2.37 2.89
N VAL A 66 9.34 2.34 4.23
CA VAL A 66 9.47 3.56 5.06
C VAL A 66 10.81 3.66 5.79
N GLY A 67 11.64 2.62 5.76
CA GLY A 67 12.88 2.51 6.51
C GLY A 67 12.67 2.10 7.97
N GLU A 68 13.69 1.46 8.56
CA GLU A 68 13.64 0.93 9.93
C GLU A 68 13.24 1.99 10.98
N ALA A 69 13.77 3.21 10.83
CA ALA A 69 13.51 4.31 11.75
C ALA A 69 12.02 4.68 11.84
N HIS A 70 11.26 4.49 10.77
CA HIS A 70 9.84 4.83 10.70
C HIS A 70 8.93 3.60 10.83
N ALA A 71 9.43 2.41 10.49
CA ALA A 71 8.65 1.17 10.56
C ALA A 71 8.11 0.88 11.97
N LYS A 72 8.88 1.20 13.02
CA LYS A 72 8.42 1.02 14.40
C LYS A 72 7.12 1.78 14.70
N ALA A 73 6.99 3.01 14.21
CA ALA A 73 5.78 3.80 14.40
C ALA A 73 4.57 3.19 13.67
N VAL A 74 4.80 2.54 12.52
CA VAL A 74 3.77 1.81 11.78
C VAL A 74 3.37 0.52 12.53
N PHE A 75 4.34 -0.20 13.10
CA PHE A 75 4.09 -1.44 13.84
C PHE A 75 3.33 -1.22 15.15
N ASP A 76 3.63 -0.13 15.84
CA ASP A 76 2.95 0.27 17.08
C ASP A 76 1.61 0.99 16.85
N ALA A 77 1.21 1.21 15.59
CA ALA A 77 -0.04 1.88 15.28
C ALA A 77 -1.25 1.05 15.69
N LEU A 78 -2.28 1.74 16.20
CA LEU A 78 -3.57 1.18 16.57
C LEU A 78 -4.62 1.53 15.50
N PRO A 79 -5.51 0.59 15.11
CA PRO A 79 -6.65 0.88 14.26
C PRO A 79 -7.63 1.85 14.94
N ASP A 80 -8.23 2.74 14.16
CA ASP A 80 -9.13 3.80 14.64
C ASP A 80 -10.62 3.44 14.50
N ASN A 81 -10.93 2.34 13.83
CA ASN A 81 -12.27 1.90 13.46
C ASN A 81 -12.75 0.66 14.25
N VAL A 82 -12.03 0.23 15.29
CA VAL A 82 -12.39 -0.92 16.12
C VAL A 82 -12.42 -0.55 17.61
N PRO A 83 -13.32 -1.17 18.41
CA PRO A 83 -13.52 -0.81 19.81
C PRO A 83 -12.40 -1.26 20.76
N ASP A 84 -11.68 -2.35 20.43
CA ASP A 84 -10.56 -2.88 21.22
C ASP A 84 -9.33 -3.04 20.32
N PRO A 85 -8.60 -1.95 20.05
CA PRO A 85 -7.53 -1.94 19.07
C PRO A 85 -6.27 -2.62 19.61
N THR A 86 -5.70 -3.51 18.81
CA THR A 86 -4.33 -4.02 19.01
C THR A 86 -3.38 -3.38 18.02
N LYS A 87 -2.08 -3.41 18.33
CA LYS A 87 -1.06 -2.88 17.43
C LYS A 87 -1.04 -3.66 16.12
N LEU A 88 -0.65 -3.02 15.02
CA LEU A 88 -0.53 -3.68 13.72
C LEU A 88 0.27 -4.98 13.82
N ILE A 89 1.41 -4.95 14.52
CA ILE A 89 2.28 -6.11 14.68
C ILE A 89 1.64 -7.27 15.45
N ASP A 90 0.73 -6.97 16.38
CA ASP A 90 0.02 -7.96 17.21
C ASP A 90 -1.31 -8.40 16.57
N SER A 91 -1.65 -7.84 15.40
CA SER A 91 -2.86 -8.15 14.64
C SER A 91 -2.60 -9.21 13.56
N PRO A 92 -3.64 -9.73 12.88
CA PRO A 92 -3.43 -10.57 11.70
C PRO A 92 -2.57 -9.94 10.58
N LEU A 93 -2.48 -8.60 10.52
CA LEU A 93 -1.62 -7.91 9.56
C LEU A 93 -0.13 -8.10 9.87
N GLY A 94 0.25 -8.28 11.13
CA GLY A 94 1.64 -8.51 11.54
C GLY A 94 2.24 -9.80 10.97
N ASN A 95 1.39 -10.78 10.65
CA ASN A 95 1.78 -12.04 10.00
C ASN A 95 1.28 -12.16 8.56
N ALA A 96 0.65 -11.11 8.01
CA ALA A 96 0.11 -11.15 6.66
C ALA A 96 1.25 -11.25 5.63
N LYS A 97 0.95 -11.93 4.52
CA LYS A 97 1.86 -12.00 3.38
C LYS A 97 1.31 -11.17 2.23
N LEU A 98 2.20 -10.51 1.52
CA LEU A 98 1.91 -9.68 0.36
C LEU A 98 2.58 -10.31 -0.85
N ASN A 99 1.92 -10.27 -2.02
CA ASN A 99 2.53 -10.75 -3.25
C ASN A 99 1.99 -9.99 -4.48
N PHE A 100 2.90 -9.42 -5.27
CA PHE A 100 2.61 -8.89 -6.60
C PHE A 100 3.91 -8.73 -7.40
N THR A 101 3.83 -8.87 -8.73
CA THR A 101 4.96 -8.65 -9.65
C THR A 101 4.71 -7.55 -10.67
N HIS A 102 3.44 -7.19 -10.87
CA HIS A 102 3.05 -6.17 -11.84
C HIS A 102 1.73 -5.51 -11.44
N TRP A 103 1.44 -4.39 -12.10
CA TRP A 103 0.23 -3.61 -11.92
C TRP A 103 -0.73 -3.84 -13.08
N ALA A 104 -1.99 -4.16 -12.79
CA ALA A 104 -3.06 -4.22 -13.77
C ALA A 104 -4.05 -3.08 -13.52
N GLN A 105 -4.48 -2.42 -14.60
CA GLN A 105 -5.54 -1.43 -14.52
C GLN A 105 -6.90 -2.12 -14.46
N ALA A 106 -7.68 -1.81 -13.42
CA ALA A 106 -9.04 -2.25 -13.29
C ALA A 106 -9.93 -1.58 -14.35
N LYS A 107 -10.80 -2.34 -15.00
CA LYS A 107 -11.85 -1.77 -15.84
C LYS A 107 -13.12 -1.63 -15.01
N GLY A 108 -13.57 -0.40 -14.74
CA GLY A 108 -14.73 -0.09 -13.91
C GLY A 108 -14.52 -0.36 -12.41
N ASP A 109 -15.61 -0.44 -11.65
CA ASP A 109 -15.63 -0.52 -10.17
C ASP A 109 -15.12 -1.86 -9.58
N CYS A 110 -14.53 -2.73 -10.40
CA CYS A 110 -14.32 -4.14 -10.08
C CYS A 110 -13.12 -4.44 -9.16
N ALA A 111 -12.20 -3.50 -8.94
CA ALA A 111 -10.96 -3.80 -8.20
C ALA A 111 -11.06 -3.61 -6.68
N VAL A 112 -12.03 -2.85 -6.17
CA VAL A 112 -12.17 -2.57 -4.73
C VAL A 112 -12.99 -3.66 -4.04
N THR A 113 -12.63 -4.92 -4.25
CA THR A 113 -13.23 -6.07 -3.56
C THR A 113 -12.17 -7.09 -3.14
N ASP A 114 -12.33 -7.69 -1.97
CA ASP A 114 -12.69 -9.09 -1.90
C ASP A 114 -12.05 -10.07 -2.91
N GLU A 115 -12.84 -10.36 -3.93
CA GLU A 115 -12.51 -11.25 -5.03
C GLU A 115 -11.36 -10.72 -5.89
N ALA A 116 -11.29 -9.42 -6.13
CA ALA A 116 -10.21 -8.84 -6.89
C ALA A 116 -8.87 -9.00 -6.14
N ALA A 117 -8.85 -8.83 -4.82
CA ALA A 117 -7.67 -9.10 -4.02
C ALA A 117 -7.27 -10.59 -4.06
N TRP A 118 -8.25 -11.50 -4.00
CA TRP A 118 -8.01 -12.94 -4.16
C TRP A 118 -7.41 -13.29 -5.53
N ILE A 119 -8.01 -12.79 -6.62
CA ILE A 119 -7.49 -12.95 -7.98
C ILE A 119 -6.09 -12.32 -8.10
N GLY A 120 -5.90 -11.18 -7.43
CA GLY A 120 -4.64 -10.46 -7.35
C GLY A 120 -3.52 -11.34 -6.80
N LEU A 121 -3.72 -11.96 -5.64
CA LEU A 121 -2.74 -12.88 -5.06
C LEU A 121 -2.51 -14.10 -5.94
N ALA A 122 -3.57 -14.69 -6.52
CA ALA A 122 -3.44 -15.85 -7.38
C ALA A 122 -2.61 -15.58 -8.65
N ARG A 123 -2.56 -14.33 -9.09
CA ARG A 123 -1.87 -13.90 -10.33
C ARG A 123 -0.68 -12.98 -10.10
N ASN A 124 -0.33 -12.71 -8.85
CA ASN A 124 0.69 -11.73 -8.46
C ASN A 124 0.44 -10.35 -9.08
N VAL A 125 -0.80 -9.87 -8.98
CA VAL A 125 -1.25 -8.59 -9.53
C VAL A 125 -1.56 -7.61 -8.39
N GLY A 126 -0.97 -6.43 -8.45
CA GLY A 126 -1.49 -5.23 -7.81
C GLY A 126 -2.48 -4.52 -8.73
N TRP A 127 -3.51 -3.89 -8.19
CA TRP A 127 -4.53 -3.21 -9.00
C TRP A 127 -4.35 -1.70 -8.98
N GLU A 128 -4.52 -1.09 -10.15
CA GLU A 128 -4.69 0.35 -10.33
C GLU A 128 -6.17 0.64 -10.55
N CYS A 129 -6.77 1.46 -9.69
CA CYS A 129 -8.21 1.73 -9.71
C CYS A 129 -8.54 2.85 -10.70
N LEU A 130 -9.58 2.64 -11.51
CA LEU A 130 -10.09 3.66 -12.44
C LEU A 130 -10.88 4.74 -11.68
N ASP A 131 -10.86 5.97 -12.18
CA ASP A 131 -11.72 7.10 -11.83
C ASP A 131 -11.63 7.70 -10.40
N LYS A 132 -10.75 7.22 -9.50
CA LYS A 132 -10.54 7.80 -8.14
C LYS A 132 -11.82 7.94 -7.28
N GLN A 133 -12.96 7.45 -7.76
CA GLN A 133 -14.31 7.75 -7.25
C GLN A 133 -14.54 7.23 -5.83
N THR A 134 -13.73 6.26 -5.41
CA THR A 134 -13.79 5.62 -4.09
C THR A 134 -12.64 6.04 -3.17
N GLY A 135 -11.79 6.98 -3.59
CA GLY A 135 -10.65 7.42 -2.80
C GLY A 135 -9.45 6.47 -2.80
N VAL A 136 -9.58 5.27 -3.37
CA VAL A 136 -8.50 4.29 -3.53
C VAL A 136 -7.87 4.46 -4.92
N ASP A 137 -6.55 4.59 -4.98
CA ASP A 137 -5.81 4.72 -6.24
C ASP A 137 -5.11 3.40 -6.61
N LEU A 138 -4.53 2.69 -5.63
CA LEU A 138 -3.90 1.38 -5.83
C LEU A 138 -4.35 0.37 -4.77
N ILE A 139 -4.26 -0.92 -5.08
CA ILE A 139 -4.53 -2.03 -4.16
C ILE A 139 -3.40 -3.05 -4.29
N THR A 140 -2.75 -3.37 -3.18
CA THR A 140 -1.85 -4.54 -3.10
C THR A 140 -2.50 -5.61 -2.22
N PRO A 141 -2.71 -6.82 -2.74
CA PRO A 141 -3.48 -7.81 -2.01
C PRO A 141 -2.65 -8.50 -0.92
N LEU A 142 -3.32 -8.93 0.14
CA LEU A 142 -2.74 -9.54 1.32
C LEU A 142 -3.37 -10.91 1.57
N LEU A 143 -2.54 -11.92 1.78
CA LEU A 143 -2.95 -13.21 2.33
C LEU A 143 -2.90 -13.10 3.85
N LEU A 144 -4.04 -13.30 4.49
CA LEU A 144 -4.14 -13.35 5.94
C LEU A 144 -3.87 -14.77 6.44
N TRP A 145 -3.48 -14.86 7.71
CA TRP A 145 -3.47 -16.09 8.49
C TRP A 145 -2.78 -17.30 7.84
N ASP A 146 -1.72 -17.08 7.05
CA ASP A 146 -0.95 -18.16 6.43
C ASP A 146 0.01 -18.83 7.42
N GLU A 147 -0.58 -19.56 8.36
CA GLU A 147 0.13 -20.37 9.32
C GLU A 147 0.73 -21.59 8.60
N ASP A 148 2.06 -21.71 8.66
CA ASP A 148 2.86 -22.80 8.09
C ASP A 148 2.75 -23.04 6.57
N GLY A 149 2.27 -22.07 5.79
CA GLY A 149 2.17 -22.19 4.33
C GLY A 149 1.07 -23.14 3.85
N LYS A 150 0.14 -23.50 4.74
CA LYS A 150 -0.94 -24.45 4.47
C LYS A 150 -2.29 -23.76 4.24
N SER A 151 -2.33 -22.44 4.28
CA SER A 151 -3.60 -21.75 4.19
C SER A 151 -4.17 -21.78 2.79
N THR A 152 -5.49 -22.00 2.72
CA THR A 152 -6.20 -22.00 1.45
C THR A 152 -6.35 -20.57 0.96
N LEU A 153 -5.89 -20.32 -0.26
CA LEU A 153 -6.13 -19.06 -0.95
C LEU A 153 -7.61 -18.96 -1.32
N SER A 154 -8.36 -18.16 -0.57
CA SER A 154 -9.79 -17.94 -0.78
C SER A 154 -10.14 -16.48 -0.54
N ARG A 155 -11.25 -16.01 -1.11
CA ARG A 155 -11.77 -14.67 -0.87
C ARG A 155 -11.97 -14.33 0.61
N TYR A 156 -12.17 -15.32 1.48
CA TYR A 156 -12.37 -15.13 2.92
C TYR A 156 -11.08 -15.14 3.75
N ASN A 157 -9.95 -15.40 3.10
CA ASN A 157 -8.62 -15.41 3.71
C ASN A 157 -7.72 -14.31 3.14
N VAL A 158 -8.30 -13.33 2.45
CA VAL A 158 -7.56 -12.22 1.83
C VAL A 158 -8.05 -10.87 2.35
N SER A 159 -7.15 -9.92 2.27
CA SER A 159 -7.37 -8.50 2.51
C SER A 159 -6.50 -7.69 1.52
N ALA A 160 -6.29 -6.41 1.79
CA ALA A 160 -5.44 -5.55 0.98
C ALA A 160 -4.80 -4.42 1.79
N VAL A 161 -3.71 -3.89 1.23
CA VAL A 161 -3.31 -2.51 1.47
C VAL A 161 -4.01 -1.63 0.44
N LEU A 162 -4.80 -0.69 0.92
CA LEU A 162 -5.50 0.31 0.12
C LEU A 162 -4.65 1.59 0.09
N TRP A 163 -4.22 1.97 -1.10
CA TRP A 163 -3.33 3.11 -1.29
C TRP A 163 -4.10 4.32 -1.79
N GLN A 164 -3.93 5.45 -1.12
CA GLN A 164 -4.40 6.74 -1.59
C GLN A 164 -3.22 7.63 -1.93
N ILE A 165 -3.15 8.12 -3.15
CA ILE A 165 -2.11 9.01 -3.66
C ILE A 165 -2.68 10.43 -3.65
N ARG A 166 -2.04 11.31 -2.89
CA ARG A 166 -2.41 12.72 -2.80
C ARG A 166 -1.48 13.57 -3.67
N GLY A 167 -2.11 14.29 -4.59
CA GLY A 167 -1.51 15.33 -5.42
C GLY A 167 -1.97 16.73 -5.08
N ARG A 168 -1.50 17.73 -5.85
CA ARG A 168 -1.89 19.16 -5.74
C ARG A 168 -3.40 19.42 -5.89
N SER A 169 -4.17 18.45 -6.39
CA SER A 169 -5.58 18.61 -6.75
C SER A 169 -6.51 18.44 -5.53
N GLY A 170 -6.59 19.46 -4.69
CA GLY A 170 -7.69 19.68 -3.75
C GLY A 170 -7.73 18.83 -2.47
N PRO A 171 -8.58 19.19 -1.51
CA PRO A 171 -8.77 18.44 -0.28
C PRO A 171 -9.50 17.13 -0.56
N ARG A 172 -8.76 16.03 -0.76
CA ARG A 172 -9.33 14.68 -0.61
C ARG A 172 -9.56 14.42 0.88
N THR A 173 -10.78 14.02 1.24
CA THR A 173 -11.10 13.54 2.59
C THR A 173 -10.19 12.36 2.93
N VAL A 174 -9.53 12.47 4.07
CA VAL A 174 -8.73 11.40 4.68
C VAL A 174 -9.71 10.48 5.39
N GLY A 175 -9.64 9.17 5.12
CA GLY A 175 -10.49 8.16 5.74
C GLY A 175 -11.01 7.17 4.71
N LEU A 176 -10.20 6.15 4.38
CA LEU A 176 -10.66 5.01 3.61
C LEU A 176 -11.25 3.98 4.58
N ASP A 177 -12.53 3.71 4.42
CA ASP A 177 -13.25 2.75 5.23
C ASP A 177 -13.65 1.57 4.33
N ALA A 178 -12.99 0.43 4.50
CA ALA A 178 -13.22 -0.75 3.67
C ALA A 178 -14.66 -1.28 3.79
N GLU A 179 -15.33 -1.06 4.93
CA GLU A 179 -16.75 -1.43 5.11
C GLU A 179 -17.65 -0.50 4.31
N LYS A 180 -17.38 0.82 4.31
CA LYS A 180 -18.12 1.77 3.46
C LYS A 180 -17.90 1.51 1.98
N LEU A 181 -16.70 1.06 1.61
CA LEU A 181 -16.36 0.64 0.25
C LEU A 181 -16.96 -0.71 -0.12
N ARG A 182 -17.56 -1.44 0.83
CA ARG A 182 -18.06 -2.82 0.66
C ARG A 182 -17.00 -3.75 0.09
N PHE A 183 -15.74 -3.55 0.51
CA PHE A 183 -14.61 -4.32 0.04
C PHE A 183 -14.75 -5.81 0.41
N PHE A 184 -15.22 -6.09 1.63
CA PHE A 184 -15.37 -7.45 2.14
C PHE A 184 -16.77 -8.01 1.89
N THR A 185 -16.83 -9.22 1.37
CA THR A 185 -18.05 -10.01 1.45
C THR A 185 -18.18 -10.67 2.79
N ARG A 186 -19.36 -10.52 3.38
CA ARG A 186 -19.67 -11.11 4.68
C ARG A 186 -19.93 -12.60 4.54
N GLY A 187 -19.29 -13.39 5.41
CA GLY A 187 -19.65 -14.77 5.63
C GLY A 187 -21.00 -14.84 6.35
N SER A 188 -21.85 -15.80 5.96
CA SER A 188 -23.11 -16.03 6.66
C SER A 188 -22.84 -16.51 8.09
N ASN A 189 -23.72 -16.17 9.04
CA ASN A 189 -23.55 -16.53 10.45
C ASN A 189 -23.42 -18.05 10.68
N ASP A 190 -23.97 -18.85 9.78
CA ASP A 190 -23.92 -20.32 9.84
C ASP A 190 -22.61 -20.91 9.33
N MET A 191 -21.70 -20.10 8.76
CA MET A 191 -20.38 -20.56 8.32
C MET A 191 -19.43 -20.73 9.50
N VAL A 192 -18.71 -21.84 9.52
CA VAL A 192 -17.60 -22.04 10.44
C VAL A 192 -16.56 -20.94 10.23
N GLY A 193 -16.23 -20.22 11.31
CA GLY A 193 -15.30 -19.09 11.25
C GLY A 193 -15.91 -17.78 10.75
N ALA A 194 -17.24 -17.65 10.64
CA ALA A 194 -17.91 -16.43 10.21
C ALA A 194 -17.44 -15.16 10.96
N GLN A 195 -17.20 -15.25 12.26
CA GLN A 195 -16.67 -14.14 13.05
C GLN A 195 -15.31 -13.67 12.50
N ARG A 196 -14.38 -14.61 12.27
CA ARG A 196 -13.06 -14.33 11.72
C ARG A 196 -13.16 -13.75 10.30
N ILE A 197 -14.02 -14.32 9.46
CA ILE A 197 -14.27 -13.83 8.09
C ILE A 197 -14.79 -12.39 8.10
N ASN A 198 -15.70 -12.08 9.02
CA ASN A 198 -16.34 -10.77 9.13
C ASN A 198 -15.50 -9.76 9.91
N SER A 199 -14.37 -10.16 10.49
CA SER A 199 -13.44 -9.32 11.24
C SER A 199 -12.08 -9.18 10.56
N ARG A 200 -12.02 -9.31 9.23
CA ARG A 200 -10.77 -9.21 8.48
C ARG A 200 -10.21 -7.79 8.56
N PRO A 201 -8.94 -7.61 9.02
CA PRO A 201 -8.32 -6.29 9.02
C PRO A 201 -7.85 -5.92 7.62
N TYR A 202 -7.72 -4.62 7.36
CA TYR A 202 -7.10 -4.04 6.17
C TYR A 202 -6.12 -2.94 6.58
N LEU A 203 -5.25 -2.53 5.67
CA LEU A 203 -4.32 -1.43 5.90
C LEU A 203 -4.59 -0.31 4.90
N THR A 204 -4.75 0.92 5.38
CA THR A 204 -4.78 2.11 4.53
C THR A 204 -3.43 2.81 4.58
N ILE A 205 -2.86 3.17 3.43
CA ILE A 205 -1.67 4.04 3.36
C ILE A 205 -1.93 5.22 2.43
N ILE A 206 -1.71 6.42 2.97
CA ILE A 206 -1.82 7.67 2.21
C ILE A 206 -0.41 8.14 1.83
N LEU A 207 -0.12 8.15 0.53
CA LEU A 207 1.12 8.64 -0.03
C LEU A 207 0.97 10.10 -0.44
N ASN A 208 1.63 10.99 0.31
CA ASN A 208 1.75 12.39 -0.08
C ASN A 208 3.07 12.59 -0.83
N LEU A 209 3.01 12.57 -2.15
CA LEU A 209 4.18 12.65 -3.03
C LEU A 209 4.46 14.07 -3.54
N CYS A 210 3.71 15.05 -3.05
CA CYS A 210 3.96 16.46 -3.34
C CYS A 210 5.04 17.03 -2.41
N GLY A 211 6.05 17.67 -3.00
CA GLY A 211 6.93 18.57 -2.24
C GLY A 211 6.11 19.73 -1.66
N VAL A 212 6.28 20.01 -0.37
CA VAL A 212 5.88 21.30 0.20
C VAL A 212 6.56 22.38 -0.65
N PRO A 213 5.85 23.41 -1.16
CA PRO A 213 6.54 24.56 -1.73
C PRO A 213 7.48 25.08 -0.64
N LEU A 214 8.79 25.00 -0.87
CA LEU A 214 9.70 25.86 -0.13
C LEU A 214 9.33 27.27 -0.57
N ASP A 215 8.68 27.99 0.33
CA ASP A 215 8.28 29.36 0.11
C ASP A 215 9.56 30.21 0.07
N TYR A 216 10.21 30.24 -1.09
CA TYR A 216 11.37 31.11 -1.35
C TYR A 216 10.96 32.58 -1.51
N SER A 217 9.73 32.92 -1.11
CA SER A 217 9.19 34.27 -1.03
C SER A 217 9.36 34.84 0.38
N SER A 218 10.60 35.08 0.79
CA SER A 218 11.03 36.33 1.44
C SER A 218 12.45 36.15 1.97
N LYS A 219 13.39 36.97 1.49
CA LYS A 219 14.73 37.15 2.06
C LYS A 219 14.70 37.84 3.44
N ALA A 220 13.69 37.60 4.28
CA ALA A 220 13.45 38.40 5.50
C ALA A 220 13.40 37.60 6.81
N ASN A 221 13.65 36.29 6.83
CA ASN A 221 13.58 35.51 8.08
C ASN A 221 14.66 34.41 8.18
N MET A 222 15.92 34.74 7.87
CA MET A 222 17.04 33.80 8.06
C MET A 222 17.48 33.61 9.52
N ASP A 223 16.90 34.35 10.48
CA ASP A 223 17.32 34.29 11.90
C ASP A 223 16.34 33.60 12.85
N ARG A 224 15.32 32.88 12.34
CA ARG A 224 14.48 32.06 13.22
C ARG A 224 14.84 30.58 13.09
N PRO A 225 15.20 29.89 14.18
CA PRO A 225 15.40 28.45 14.13
C PRO A 225 14.11 27.79 13.63
N TYR A 226 14.25 26.98 12.59
CA TYR A 226 13.19 26.15 12.05
C TYR A 226 12.70 25.20 13.14
N VAL A 227 11.46 25.42 13.61
CA VAL A 227 10.74 24.48 14.47
C VAL A 227 9.84 23.67 13.56
N PRO A 228 10.10 22.37 13.34
CA PRO A 228 9.22 21.54 12.53
C PRO A 228 7.84 21.53 13.18
N ALA A 229 6.81 21.93 12.43
CA ALA A 229 5.44 21.73 12.86
C ALA A 229 5.22 20.21 13.02
N ARG A 230 4.92 19.79 14.25
CA ARG A 230 4.55 18.41 14.57
C ARG A 230 3.27 18.04 13.83
N TYR A 231 3.41 17.52 12.62
CA TYR A 231 2.34 16.85 11.88
C TYR A 231 2.71 15.40 11.62
N SER A 232 2.97 14.66 12.70
CA SER A 232 2.80 13.21 12.70
C SER A 232 1.35 12.90 13.07
N ARG A 233 0.43 13.08 12.12
CA ARG A 233 -0.86 12.40 12.12
C ARG A 233 -0.86 11.40 10.98
N ILE A 234 -0.44 10.19 11.31
CA ILE A 234 -0.84 9.02 10.55
C ILE A 234 -2.33 8.84 10.88
N SER A 235 -3.17 8.91 9.84
CA SER A 235 -4.60 8.63 9.95
C SER A 235 -4.81 7.32 9.19
N PHE A 236 -5.38 6.32 9.85
CA PHE A 236 -5.75 5.04 9.24
C PHE A 236 -7.23 5.05 8.85
#